data_AF-A0A0F5VZE4-F1
#
_entry.id   AF-A0A0F5VZE4-F1
#
_cell.length_a   1.000
_cell.length_b   1.000
_cell.length_c   1.000
_cell.angle_alpha   90.00
_cell.angle_beta   90.00
_cell.angle_gamma   90.00
#
_symmetry.space_group_name_H-M   'P 1'
#
loop_
_entity.id
_entity.type
_entity.pdbx_description
1 polymer ?
#
loop_
_entity_poly.entity_id
_entity_poly.type
_entity_poly.pdbx_seq_one_letter_code
_entity_poly.pdbx_strand_id
1 'polypeptide(L)'
;MAGDEFSELLGQLKDRSGLSYGVLGKRLHTSTSTLHRYVNGDAVPTDYAPAERFARVCGATPEELVELHRRWLLADARRGQKAGTAPVATETPDAAEAPDTPAEEEPQARTAAAAGPTRRRTVVLAGSAVAAVLVSAALVANLVPGDGGDEQGGKQSVGAAAPPVDESPRVSGSADAKGGSASPSGSASGSPTASASASGSGGTGAARGDSGVEEKATAPAVAVNPYKWETPCGPHFLVDRKPEQVPPPPGEQDARGWVGALGAVSAGQQMLALTVQGTGKATVVLDDLHVRVVEKSAPLDWNDFSMGVGCGGGVDTTAFEVDLDTGRPAVTPRADQRDFPYKVSESDPEVFYLFADARAHNVSWYLELDWSSGDRKGTVRIDDKGQPFRTSGNVGRPAYDYPLGASEWGRNEYEPDIPG
;
A
#
# COMPACT_ATOMS: atom_id res chain seq x y z
N MET A 1 17.23 4.93 -35.96
CA MET A 1 17.58 5.62 -34.71
C MET A 1 16.24 5.89 -34.01
N ALA A 2 16.06 5.40 -32.77
CA ALA A 2 14.73 5.25 -32.16
C ALA A 2 14.61 5.85 -30.74
N GLY A 3 15.72 6.31 -30.17
CA GLY A 3 15.74 7.07 -28.92
C GLY A 3 15.73 8.59 -29.14
N ASP A 4 15.95 9.02 -30.38
CA ASP A 4 16.41 10.35 -30.78
C ASP A 4 15.62 11.49 -30.11
N GLU A 5 14.30 11.56 -30.30
CA GLU A 5 13.42 12.60 -29.72
C GLU A 5 13.40 12.62 -28.18
N PHE A 6 13.64 11.46 -27.53
CA PHE A 6 13.74 11.31 -26.07
C PHE A 6 15.12 11.72 -25.57
N SER A 7 16.18 11.26 -26.24
CA SER A 7 17.56 11.64 -25.95
C SER A 7 17.85 13.13 -26.21
N GLU A 8 17.23 13.72 -27.23
CA GLU A 8 17.29 15.16 -27.52
C GLU A 8 16.73 15.99 -26.37
N LEU A 9 15.57 15.59 -25.81
CA LEU A 9 14.96 16.29 -24.68
C LEU A 9 15.80 16.13 -23.41
N LEU A 10 16.35 14.94 -23.15
CA LEU A 10 17.33 14.73 -22.06
C LEU A 10 18.60 15.58 -22.25
N GLY A 11 19.09 15.72 -23.49
CA GLY A 11 20.23 16.56 -23.85
C GLY A 11 19.98 18.03 -23.59
N GLN A 12 18.83 18.55 -24.04
CA GLN A 12 18.40 19.94 -23.80
C GLN A 12 18.28 20.25 -22.31
N LEU A 13 17.67 19.36 -21.52
CA LEU A 13 17.59 19.49 -20.05
C LEU A 13 18.98 19.49 -19.41
N LYS A 14 19.85 18.56 -19.81
CA LYS A 14 21.23 18.45 -19.32
C LYS A 14 22.07 19.68 -19.65
N ASP A 15 21.97 20.22 -20.87
CA ASP A 15 22.73 21.40 -21.28
C ASP A 15 22.22 22.65 -20.57
N ARG A 16 20.90 22.80 -20.39
CA ARG A 16 20.30 23.89 -19.61
C ARG A 16 20.72 23.85 -18.13
N SER A 17 20.89 22.66 -17.56
CA SER A 17 21.29 22.50 -16.15
C SER A 17 22.72 22.95 -15.84
N GLY A 18 23.60 23.00 -16.85
CA GLY A 18 25.04 23.26 -16.67
C GLY A 18 25.79 22.16 -15.88
N LEU A 19 25.14 21.05 -15.51
CA LEU A 19 25.75 19.98 -14.71
C LEU A 19 26.59 19.04 -15.59
N SER A 20 27.76 18.64 -15.10
CA SER A 20 28.58 17.62 -15.75
C SER A 20 28.05 16.22 -15.46
N TYR A 21 28.25 15.28 -16.39
CA TYR A 21 27.84 13.89 -16.22
C TYR A 21 28.41 13.23 -14.95
N GLY A 22 29.60 13.64 -14.49
CA GLY A 22 30.19 13.16 -13.24
C GLY A 22 29.50 13.69 -11.97
N VAL A 23 28.89 14.88 -12.02
CA VAL A 23 28.05 15.42 -10.93
C VAL A 23 26.67 14.75 -10.95
N LEU A 24 26.09 14.57 -12.13
CA LEU A 24 24.82 13.86 -12.31
C LEU A 24 24.93 12.40 -11.85
N GLY A 25 25.99 11.67 -12.24
CA GLY A 25 26.20 10.29 -11.83
C GLY A 25 26.32 10.11 -10.31
N LYS A 26 27.00 11.04 -9.62
CA LYS A 26 27.07 11.05 -8.15
C LYS A 26 25.72 11.32 -7.48
N ARG A 27 24.89 12.22 -8.02
CA ARG A 27 23.56 12.55 -7.47
C ARG A 27 22.49 11.51 -7.77
N LEU A 28 22.63 10.78 -8.87
CA LEU A 28 21.68 9.78 -9.36
C LEU A 28 22.12 8.33 -9.04
N HIS A 29 23.23 8.16 -8.31
CA HIS A 29 23.86 6.87 -8.02
C HIS A 29 24.01 5.96 -9.26
N THR A 30 24.29 6.58 -10.41
CA THR A 30 24.32 5.95 -11.74
C THR A 30 25.66 6.22 -12.42
N SER A 31 26.20 5.27 -13.18
CA SER A 31 27.48 5.47 -13.86
C SER A 31 27.40 6.57 -14.92
N THR A 32 28.49 7.34 -15.05
CA THR A 32 28.66 8.38 -16.08
C THR A 32 28.42 7.82 -17.49
N SER A 33 28.83 6.58 -17.74
CA SER A 33 28.65 5.88 -19.03
C SER A 33 27.18 5.58 -19.34
N THR A 34 26.39 5.15 -18.36
CA THR A 34 24.94 4.93 -18.55
C THR A 34 24.21 6.24 -18.86
N LEU A 35 24.56 7.33 -18.16
CA LEU A 35 23.98 8.65 -18.44
C LEU A 35 24.34 9.17 -19.84
N HIS A 36 25.59 8.98 -20.29
CA HIS A 36 25.99 9.29 -21.65
C HIS A 36 25.15 8.53 -22.69
N ARG A 37 24.93 7.22 -22.49
CA ARG A 37 24.13 6.40 -23.41
C ARG A 37 22.68 6.84 -23.48
N TYR A 38 22.09 7.33 -22.39
CA TYR A 38 20.72 7.86 -22.39
C TYR A 38 20.61 9.21 -23.12
N VAL A 39 21.58 10.11 -22.95
CA VAL A 39 21.58 11.43 -23.61
C VAL A 39 21.98 11.35 -25.09
N ASN A 40 22.77 10.35 -25.49
CA ASN A 40 23.13 10.11 -26.90
C ASN A 40 22.11 9.25 -27.67
N GLY A 41 21.13 8.61 -26.98
CA GLY A 41 20.18 7.68 -27.60
C GLY A 41 20.70 6.25 -27.81
N ASP A 42 21.92 5.93 -27.36
CA ASP A 42 22.54 4.60 -27.40
C ASP A 42 21.88 3.57 -26.45
N ALA A 43 21.05 4.05 -25.52
CA ALA A 43 20.18 3.24 -24.68
C ALA A 43 18.93 4.02 -24.28
N VAL A 44 17.81 3.31 -24.14
CA VAL A 44 16.58 3.83 -23.54
C VAL A 44 16.34 3.02 -22.26
N PRO A 45 16.15 3.65 -21.08
CA PRO A 45 15.86 2.95 -19.83
C PRO A 45 14.69 1.96 -19.96
N THR A 46 14.79 0.81 -19.28
CA THR A 46 13.70 -0.19 -19.16
C THR A 46 12.51 0.33 -18.38
N ASP A 47 12.77 1.24 -17.44
CA ASP A 47 11.82 1.87 -16.55
C ASP A 47 11.98 3.39 -16.66
N TYR A 48 10.91 4.16 -16.48
CA TYR A 48 10.97 5.61 -16.62
C TYR A 48 11.72 6.32 -15.46
N ALA A 49 11.71 5.73 -14.26
CA ALA A 49 12.18 6.38 -13.03
C ALA A 49 13.63 6.93 -13.06
N PRO A 50 14.63 6.27 -13.69
CA PRO A 50 15.96 6.85 -13.87
C PRO A 50 15.97 8.11 -14.76
N ALA A 51 15.14 8.17 -15.81
CA ALA A 51 15.03 9.33 -16.69
C ALA A 51 14.33 10.50 -15.99
N GLU A 52 13.28 10.21 -15.22
CA GLU A 52 12.57 11.23 -14.43
C GLU A 52 13.47 11.84 -13.36
N ARG A 53 14.22 11.02 -12.60
CA ARG A 53 15.18 11.52 -11.60
C ARG A 53 16.27 12.38 -12.25
N PHE A 54 16.78 11.99 -13.41
CA PHE A 54 17.72 12.80 -14.18
C PHE A 54 17.13 14.16 -14.57
N ALA A 55 15.93 14.16 -15.15
CA ALA A 55 15.24 15.37 -15.59
C ALA A 55 14.94 16.34 -14.43
N ARG A 56 14.49 15.81 -13.27
CA ARG A 56 14.29 16.61 -12.04
C ARG A 56 15.59 17.23 -11.52
N VAL A 57 16.71 16.49 -11.50
CA VAL A 57 18.03 17.04 -11.12
C VAL A 57 18.54 18.09 -12.11
N CYS A 58 18.15 17.99 -13.38
CA CYS A 58 18.42 18.99 -14.42
C CYS A 58 17.46 20.19 -14.42
N GLY A 59 16.47 20.23 -13.53
CA GLY A 59 15.50 21.33 -13.46
C GLY A 59 14.45 21.32 -14.58
N ALA A 60 13.91 20.15 -14.91
CA ALA A 60 12.73 20.02 -15.77
C ALA A 60 11.46 20.57 -15.08
N THR A 61 10.60 21.25 -15.84
CA THR A 61 9.27 21.66 -15.37
C THR A 61 8.30 20.46 -15.40
N PRO A 62 7.13 20.53 -14.71
CA PRO A 62 6.13 19.46 -14.77
C PRO A 62 5.69 19.10 -16.20
N GLU A 63 5.55 20.10 -17.07
CA GLU A 63 5.17 19.93 -18.47
C GLU A 63 6.25 19.18 -19.27
N GLU A 64 7.52 19.50 -19.02
CA GLU A 64 8.66 18.82 -19.63
C GLU A 64 8.80 17.38 -19.15
N LEU A 65 8.45 17.07 -17.90
CA LEU A 65 8.40 15.69 -17.39
C LEU A 65 7.28 14.87 -18.05
N VAL A 66 6.11 15.46 -18.29
CA VAL A 66 5.00 14.79 -19.01
C VAL A 66 5.40 14.51 -20.47
N GLU A 67 6.00 15.48 -21.14
CA GLU A 67 6.49 15.31 -22.53
C GLU A 67 7.64 14.29 -22.61
N LEU A 68 8.55 14.28 -21.64
CA LEU A 68 9.61 13.28 -21.55
C LEU A 68 9.05 11.87 -21.34
N HIS A 69 8.01 11.71 -20.52
CA HIS A 69 7.33 10.42 -20.32
C HIS A 69 6.62 9.96 -21.60
N ARG A 70 5.92 10.85 -22.30
CA ARG A 70 5.29 10.58 -23.60
C ARG A 70 6.30 10.06 -24.63
N ARG A 71 7.47 10.70 -24.73
CA ARG A 71 8.53 10.29 -25.66
C ARG A 71 9.20 8.99 -25.24
N TRP A 72 9.39 8.77 -23.94
CA TRP A 72 9.90 7.50 -23.41
C TRP A 72 8.99 6.34 -23.81
N LEU A 73 7.66 6.45 -23.61
CA LEU A 73 6.70 5.40 -24.01
C LEU A 73 6.77 5.07 -25.52
N LEU A 74 6.97 6.08 -26.38
CA LEU A 74 7.13 5.86 -27.83
C LEU A 74 8.45 5.17 -28.18
N ALA A 75 9.54 5.50 -27.47
CA ALA A 75 10.83 4.82 -27.64
C ALA A 75 10.81 3.39 -27.08
N ASP A 76 10.11 3.16 -25.97
CA ASP A 76 9.93 1.88 -25.30
C ASP A 76 9.14 0.88 -26.17
N ALA A 77 7.99 1.32 -26.70
CA ALA A 77 7.19 0.52 -27.63
C ALA A 77 7.98 0.10 -28.88
N ARG A 78 8.83 0.99 -29.42
CA ARG A 78 9.74 0.70 -30.55
C ARG A 78 10.85 -0.29 -30.15
N ARG A 79 11.36 -0.23 -28.91
CA ARG A 79 12.31 -1.21 -28.36
C ARG A 79 11.68 -2.61 -28.31
N GLY A 80 10.43 -2.71 -27.83
CA GLY A 80 9.66 -3.95 -27.83
C GLY A 80 9.41 -4.53 -29.23
N GLN A 81 9.01 -3.68 -30.19
CA GLN A 81 8.81 -4.11 -31.59
C GLN A 81 10.11 -4.62 -32.23
N LYS A 82 11.26 -3.99 -31.95
CA LYS A 82 12.56 -4.44 -32.46
C LYS A 82 12.99 -5.77 -31.85
N ALA A 83 12.69 -6.03 -30.58
CA ALA A 83 12.92 -7.33 -29.94
C ALA A 83 12.00 -8.43 -30.52
N GLY A 84 10.76 -8.09 -30.87
CA GLY A 84 9.79 -9.02 -31.47
C GLY A 84 10.05 -9.44 -32.93
N THR A 85 11.10 -8.94 -33.59
CA THR A 85 11.39 -9.22 -35.01
C THR A 85 12.70 -10.01 -35.23
N ALA A 86 13.26 -10.61 -34.17
CA ALA A 86 14.44 -11.47 -34.24
C ALA A 86 14.09 -12.92 -33.83
N PRO A 87 14.66 -13.96 -34.48
CA PRO A 87 14.49 -15.34 -34.02
C PRO A 87 15.13 -15.53 -32.64
N VAL A 88 14.45 -16.26 -31.76
CA VAL A 88 14.93 -16.59 -30.42
C VAL A 88 16.24 -17.36 -30.50
N ALA A 89 17.32 -16.78 -29.98
CA ALA A 89 18.52 -17.50 -29.57
C ALA A 89 18.41 -17.81 -28.08
N THR A 90 18.63 -19.06 -27.71
CA THR A 90 18.45 -19.57 -26.35
C THR A 90 19.60 -19.12 -25.45
N GLU A 91 19.32 -18.33 -24.41
CA GLU A 91 20.29 -18.08 -23.34
C GLU A 91 20.14 -19.14 -22.24
N THR A 92 21.16 -20.00 -22.12
CA THR A 92 21.36 -20.94 -21.01
C THR A 92 22.38 -20.30 -20.07
N PRO A 93 22.22 -20.37 -18.73
CA PRO A 93 23.14 -19.73 -17.80
C PRO A 93 24.46 -20.50 -17.73
N ASP A 94 25.58 -19.79 -17.88
CA ASP A 94 26.92 -20.34 -17.62
C ASP A 94 27.53 -19.71 -16.37
N ALA A 95 28.35 -20.50 -15.68
CA ALA A 95 28.91 -20.20 -14.38
C ALA A 95 30.31 -19.57 -14.47
N ALA A 96 30.67 -18.91 -13.38
CA ALA A 96 32.02 -18.55 -12.95
C ALA A 96 33.22 -19.00 -13.80
N GLU A 97 33.95 -18.02 -14.36
CA GLU A 97 35.41 -18.06 -14.26
C GLU A 97 36.03 -16.66 -14.10
N ALA A 98 37.19 -16.63 -13.45
CA ALA A 98 37.99 -15.44 -13.19
C ALA A 98 38.81 -15.04 -14.45
N PRO A 99 39.38 -13.82 -14.52
CA PRO A 99 39.99 -13.34 -15.75
C PRO A 99 41.37 -13.96 -15.99
N ASP A 100 41.61 -14.45 -17.21
CA ASP A 100 42.96 -14.65 -17.72
C ASP A 100 43.12 -14.07 -19.13
N THR A 101 44.35 -13.67 -19.47
CA THR A 101 44.62 -12.68 -20.52
C THR A 101 45.24 -13.32 -21.78
N PRO A 102 44.78 -13.00 -23.00
CA PRO A 102 45.53 -13.32 -24.21
C PRO A 102 46.51 -12.18 -24.55
N ALA A 103 47.77 -12.54 -24.81
CA ALA A 103 48.80 -11.66 -25.37
C ALA A 103 49.07 -12.03 -26.84
N GLU A 104 49.45 -11.03 -27.66
CA GLU A 104 49.85 -11.23 -29.06
C GLU A 104 51.33 -10.80 -29.26
N GLU A 105 52.13 -11.77 -29.71
CA GLU A 105 53.42 -11.75 -30.43
C GLU A 105 54.53 -10.70 -30.15
N GLU A 106 55.57 -11.17 -29.43
CA GLU A 106 57.02 -11.23 -29.83
C GLU A 106 57.85 -9.96 -30.22
N PRO A 107 59.22 -9.99 -30.27
CA PRO A 107 60.15 -11.11 -30.00
C PRO A 107 61.42 -10.79 -29.13
N GLN A 108 62.17 -11.86 -28.77
CA GLN A 108 63.59 -11.91 -28.28
C GLN A 108 63.91 -11.29 -26.88
N ALA A 109 64.63 -11.93 -25.94
CA ALA A 109 65.78 -12.81 -26.11
C ALA A 109 66.14 -13.65 -24.84
N ARG A 110 66.35 -14.96 -25.05
CA ARG A 110 67.35 -15.89 -24.45
C ARG A 110 67.58 -16.00 -22.92
N THR A 111 67.79 -17.27 -22.54
CA THR A 111 68.60 -17.83 -21.43
C THR A 111 68.06 -17.91 -19.99
N ALA A 112 67.57 -19.12 -19.67
CA ALA A 112 68.12 -20.02 -18.64
C ALA A 112 67.86 -19.77 -17.13
N ALA A 113 66.89 -20.55 -16.62
CA ALA A 113 67.04 -21.57 -15.57
C ALA A 113 67.26 -21.21 -14.07
N ALA A 114 66.43 -21.90 -13.25
CA ALA A 114 66.71 -22.54 -11.96
C ALA A 114 66.60 -21.78 -10.61
N ALA A 115 65.54 -22.16 -9.87
CA ALA A 115 65.56 -22.70 -8.49
C ALA A 115 66.03 -21.87 -7.26
N GLY A 116 65.07 -21.22 -6.56
CA GLY A 116 64.98 -21.04 -5.08
C GLY A 116 66.13 -20.36 -4.31
N PRO A 117 66.14 -20.40 -2.95
CA PRO A 117 65.01 -20.26 -2.02
C PRO A 117 65.26 -19.19 -0.91
N THR A 118 64.21 -18.83 -0.15
CA THR A 118 64.20 -18.26 1.23
C THR A 118 65.21 -17.15 1.66
N ARG A 119 64.68 -16.02 2.19
CA ARG A 119 65.28 -15.35 3.37
C ARG A 119 64.34 -14.38 4.08
N ARG A 120 64.27 -14.47 5.42
CA ARG A 120 63.70 -13.44 6.31
C ARG A 120 64.66 -12.25 6.42
N ARG A 121 64.14 -11.02 6.60
CA ARG A 121 64.82 -9.93 7.32
C ARG A 121 63.84 -8.84 7.78
N THR A 122 63.94 -8.47 9.05
CA THR A 122 63.21 -7.39 9.73
C THR A 122 64.10 -6.16 9.95
N VAL A 123 63.63 -4.97 9.55
CA VAL A 123 64.01 -3.61 10.03
C VAL A 123 62.77 -2.74 9.72
N VAL A 124 62.00 -2.06 10.59
CA VAL A 124 62.20 -1.25 11.82
C VAL A 124 62.36 0.26 11.57
N LEU A 125 61.37 1.05 12.02
CA LEU A 125 61.33 2.53 12.21
C LEU A 125 61.43 3.41 10.93
N ALA A 126 60.82 4.60 10.77
CA ALA A 126 60.43 5.64 11.74
C ALA A 126 59.46 6.70 11.12
N GLY A 127 58.69 7.40 11.96
CA GLY A 127 58.14 8.76 11.72
C GLY A 127 57.01 8.92 10.67
N SER A 128 56.15 9.95 10.73
CA SER A 128 55.98 11.01 11.74
C SER A 128 54.54 11.54 11.71
N ALA A 129 54.03 12.00 12.86
CA ALA A 129 52.72 12.62 12.97
C ALA A 129 52.79 14.15 12.81
N VAL A 130 51.73 14.77 12.28
CA VAL A 130 51.44 16.19 12.46
C VAL A 130 49.96 16.33 12.79
N ALA A 131 49.67 16.96 13.92
CA ALA A 131 48.32 17.35 14.33
C ALA A 131 48.15 18.86 14.19
N ALA A 132 46.94 19.32 13.86
CA ALA A 132 46.56 20.72 13.94
C ALA A 132 45.17 20.80 14.60
N VAL A 133 45.15 21.27 15.85
CA VAL A 133 43.94 21.61 16.60
C VAL A 133 43.77 23.12 16.54
N LEU A 134 42.55 23.60 16.26
CA LEU A 134 42.13 24.94 16.64
C LEU A 134 40.75 24.87 17.30
N VAL A 135 40.72 25.19 18.59
CA VAL A 135 39.52 25.49 19.37
C VAL A 135 39.70 26.90 19.92
N SER A 136 38.72 27.76 19.71
CA SER A 136 38.56 29.00 20.47
C SER A 136 37.08 29.22 20.73
N ALA A 137 36.71 29.24 22.00
CA ALA A 137 35.40 29.65 22.47
C ALA A 137 35.56 30.85 23.41
N ALA A 138 34.62 31.79 23.37
CA ALA A 138 34.42 32.76 24.45
C ALA A 138 32.94 33.18 24.46
N LEU A 139 32.35 33.16 25.66
CA LEU A 139 30.95 33.44 25.94
C LEU A 139 30.88 34.59 26.94
N VAL A 140 30.00 35.56 26.73
CA VAL A 140 29.51 36.45 27.80
C VAL A 140 28.03 36.72 27.58
N ALA A 141 27.21 36.37 28.56
CA ALA A 141 25.89 36.93 28.77
C ALA A 141 25.94 37.80 30.03
N ASN A 142 25.20 38.92 30.07
CA ASN A 142 24.79 39.52 31.34
C ASN A 142 23.55 40.42 31.19
N LEU A 143 22.74 40.41 32.25
CA LEU A 143 21.50 41.17 32.42
C LEU A 143 21.79 42.51 33.10
N VAL A 144 20.99 43.55 32.81
CA VAL A 144 20.62 44.61 33.78
C VAL A 144 19.16 45.03 33.50
N PRO A 145 18.30 45.22 34.52
CA PRO A 145 16.89 45.60 34.36
C PRO A 145 16.66 47.12 34.46
N GLY A 146 15.48 47.58 34.05
CA GLY A 146 15.02 48.97 34.20
C GLY A 146 13.59 49.02 34.75
N ASP A 147 13.48 49.39 36.02
CA ASP A 147 12.24 49.72 36.73
C ASP A 147 11.71 51.12 36.33
N GLY A 148 10.42 51.38 36.52
CA GLY A 148 9.88 52.75 36.47
C GLY A 148 8.43 52.91 35.97
N GLY A 149 7.52 53.16 36.92
CA GLY A 149 6.43 54.13 36.70
C GLY A 149 4.99 53.60 36.69
N ASP A 150 4.44 53.34 37.87
CA ASP A 150 3.01 53.61 38.11
C ASP A 150 2.74 55.13 37.99
N GLU A 151 1.69 55.55 37.28
CA GLU A 151 0.63 56.43 37.83
C GLU A 151 -0.51 56.75 36.83
N GLN A 152 -1.70 56.24 37.16
CA GLN A 152 -2.91 57.02 37.44
C GLN A 152 -3.67 57.78 36.31
N GLY A 153 -4.94 57.37 36.11
CA GLY A 153 -5.99 58.12 35.38
C GLY A 153 -6.71 57.27 34.32
N GLY A 154 -7.91 56.74 34.48
CA GLY A 154 -8.92 56.94 35.52
C GLY A 154 -10.19 57.57 34.95
N LYS A 155 -11.20 56.74 34.59
CA LYS A 155 -12.65 57.00 34.82
C LYS A 155 -13.59 55.88 34.36
N GLN A 156 -14.48 55.55 35.30
CA GLN A 156 -15.86 55.07 35.15
C GLN A 156 -16.15 53.59 34.82
N SER A 157 -16.69 52.96 35.86
CA SER A 157 -17.38 51.67 35.98
C SER A 157 -18.91 51.82 35.98
N VAL A 158 -19.63 50.78 35.53
CA VAL A 158 -20.80 50.13 36.18
C VAL A 158 -20.75 48.67 35.66
N GLY A 159 -20.70 47.57 36.42
CA GLY A 159 -21.57 47.09 37.53
C GLY A 159 -22.77 46.31 36.93
N ALA A 160 -23.27 45.16 37.41
CA ALA A 160 -22.97 44.24 38.53
C ALA A 160 -23.85 42.96 38.32
N ALA A 161 -23.68 41.75 38.89
CA ALA A 161 -22.60 41.06 39.61
C ALA A 161 -22.96 39.54 39.76
N ALA A 162 -22.08 38.71 40.36
CA ALA A 162 -22.37 37.37 40.93
C ALA A 162 -22.18 37.43 42.48
N PRO A 163 -22.31 36.38 43.35
CA PRO A 163 -21.67 35.04 43.22
C PRO A 163 -22.53 33.90 43.91
N PRO A 164 -22.03 32.75 44.45
CA PRO A 164 -22.83 31.50 44.59
C PRO A 164 -23.00 30.98 46.05
N VAL A 165 -23.64 29.80 46.23
CA VAL A 165 -23.54 28.92 47.43
C VAL A 165 -23.78 27.43 47.07
N ASP A 166 -23.43 26.55 48.01
CA ASP A 166 -23.15 25.11 47.86
C ASP A 166 -24.19 24.17 48.53
N GLU A 167 -24.02 22.86 48.26
CA GLU A 167 -24.38 21.66 49.05
C GLU A 167 -25.86 21.20 49.25
N SER A 168 -25.98 19.86 49.39
CA SER A 168 -27.18 18.98 49.51
C SER A 168 -27.64 18.80 50.99
N PRO A 169 -28.59 17.90 51.44
CA PRO A 169 -29.19 16.71 50.78
C PRO A 169 -30.64 16.26 51.16
N ARG A 170 -31.07 15.10 50.59
CA ARG A 170 -32.25 14.23 50.92
C ARG A 170 -33.63 14.85 50.58
N VAL A 171 -34.67 14.10 50.17
CA VAL A 171 -35.37 12.99 50.87
C VAL A 171 -36.04 12.01 49.88
N SER A 172 -36.16 10.74 50.26
CA SER A 172 -36.89 9.68 49.53
C SER A 172 -38.41 9.71 49.76
N GLY A 173 -39.20 9.27 48.78
CA GLY A 173 -40.63 8.99 48.95
C GLY A 173 -41.09 7.82 48.08
N SER A 174 -41.50 6.72 48.70
CA SER A 174 -42.28 5.64 48.08
C SER A 174 -43.69 5.65 48.66
N ALA A 175 -44.70 5.38 47.82
CA ALA A 175 -45.99 4.86 48.25
C ALA A 175 -46.72 4.18 47.08
N ASP A 176 -47.21 2.97 47.33
CA ASP A 176 -47.96 2.11 46.41
C ASP A 176 -49.38 2.62 46.10
N ALA A 177 -49.97 2.16 44.98
CA ALA A 177 -51.12 1.22 45.03
C ALA A 177 -51.78 0.89 43.67
N LYS A 178 -52.03 -0.42 43.48
CA LYS A 178 -53.16 -1.06 42.77
C LYS A 178 -53.49 -0.71 41.30
N GLY A 179 -53.28 -1.71 40.43
CA GLY A 179 -54.39 -2.59 40.03
C GLY A 179 -54.83 -2.59 38.56
N GLY A 180 -55.14 -3.79 38.03
CA GLY A 180 -55.91 -3.98 36.80
C GLY A 180 -55.20 -4.80 35.71
N SER A 181 -55.61 -6.06 35.52
CA SER A 181 -55.21 -6.89 34.37
C SER A 181 -55.93 -6.51 33.09
N ALA A 182 -55.29 -6.68 31.93
CA ALA A 182 -55.76 -7.59 30.87
C ALA A 182 -54.78 -7.65 29.69
N SER A 183 -54.31 -8.86 29.35
CA SER A 183 -53.91 -9.21 27.98
C SER A 183 -55.16 -9.52 27.14
N PRO A 184 -55.04 -9.64 25.82
CA PRO A 184 -55.24 -10.99 25.28
C PRO A 184 -54.25 -11.39 24.18
N SER A 185 -53.88 -12.67 24.18
CA SER A 185 -53.37 -13.36 23.00
C SER A 185 -54.53 -13.73 22.06
N GLY A 186 -54.26 -13.81 20.76
CA GLY A 186 -55.18 -14.38 19.77
C GLY A 186 -54.45 -15.33 18.84
N SER A 187 -54.72 -16.63 18.96
CA SER A 187 -54.30 -17.66 17.99
C SER A 187 -55.52 -18.31 17.38
N ALA A 188 -55.52 -18.51 16.06
CA ALA A 188 -56.48 -19.39 15.39
C ALA A 188 -55.83 -20.01 14.14
N SER A 189 -55.96 -21.33 14.00
CA SER A 189 -55.56 -22.10 12.81
C SER A 189 -56.70 -22.19 11.80
N GLY A 190 -56.39 -22.50 10.54
CA GLY A 190 -57.41 -22.86 9.54
C GLY A 190 -56.88 -23.07 8.13
N SER A 191 -56.43 -24.29 7.82
CA SER A 191 -56.26 -24.74 6.42
C SER A 191 -57.62 -25.02 5.77
N PRO A 192 -57.69 -25.00 4.43
CA PRO A 192 -58.42 -26.08 3.76
C PRO A 192 -57.64 -26.71 2.59
N THR A 193 -57.99 -27.95 2.29
CA THR A 193 -57.54 -28.69 1.09
C THR A 193 -58.71 -29.51 0.57
N ALA A 194 -59.13 -29.31 -0.69
CA ALA A 194 -59.74 -30.33 -1.55
C ALA A 194 -60.03 -29.75 -2.96
N SER A 195 -59.94 -30.62 -3.96
CA SER A 195 -60.02 -30.29 -5.39
C SER A 195 -61.44 -30.21 -5.95
N ALA A 196 -61.59 -29.53 -7.09
CA ALA A 196 -62.59 -29.89 -8.11
C ALA A 196 -62.02 -29.64 -9.52
N SER A 197 -62.17 -30.61 -10.42
CA SER A 197 -61.75 -30.53 -11.82
C SER A 197 -62.81 -29.88 -12.71
N ALA A 198 -62.40 -29.14 -13.73
CA ALA A 198 -63.24 -28.87 -14.91
C ALA A 198 -62.37 -28.75 -16.17
N SER A 199 -62.67 -29.58 -17.18
CA SER A 199 -62.07 -29.47 -18.52
C SER A 199 -62.68 -28.31 -19.30
N GLY A 200 -61.86 -27.58 -20.04
CA GLY A 200 -62.31 -26.51 -20.95
C GLY A 200 -61.36 -26.39 -22.14
N SER A 201 -61.67 -27.10 -23.22
CA SER A 201 -60.85 -27.18 -24.43
C SER A 201 -61.25 -26.14 -25.49
N GLY A 202 -60.26 -25.51 -26.11
CA GLY A 202 -60.38 -24.94 -27.47
C GLY A 202 -60.60 -23.44 -27.55
N GLY A 203 -59.66 -22.73 -28.18
CA GLY A 203 -59.75 -21.28 -28.42
C GLY A 203 -58.47 -20.73 -29.05
N THR A 204 -58.25 -21.00 -30.33
CA THR A 204 -57.08 -20.51 -31.08
C THR A 204 -57.06 -18.97 -31.16
N GLY A 205 -55.97 -18.35 -30.71
CA GLY A 205 -55.71 -16.92 -30.87
C GLY A 205 -54.21 -16.66 -30.89
N ALA A 206 -53.65 -16.45 -32.08
CA ALA A 206 -52.22 -16.19 -32.22
C ALA A 206 -51.88 -14.76 -31.78
N ALA A 207 -51.22 -14.62 -30.63
CA ALA A 207 -50.35 -13.51 -30.35
C ALA A 207 -48.95 -14.08 -30.10
N ARG A 208 -48.02 -13.78 -31.01
CA ARG A 208 -46.61 -14.16 -30.89
C ARG A 208 -45.96 -13.22 -29.87
N GLY A 209 -46.31 -13.42 -28.60
CA GLY A 209 -45.47 -12.98 -27.50
C GLY A 209 -44.17 -13.73 -27.62
N ASP A 210 -43.15 -13.06 -28.15
CA ASP A 210 -41.77 -13.44 -27.90
C ASP A 210 -41.57 -13.25 -26.39
N SER A 211 -41.90 -14.29 -25.61
CA SER A 211 -41.38 -14.43 -24.26
C SER A 211 -39.89 -14.73 -24.41
N GLY A 212 -39.14 -13.71 -24.81
CA GLY A 212 -37.70 -13.69 -24.70
C GLY A 212 -37.40 -14.14 -23.29
N VAL A 213 -36.62 -15.21 -23.18
CA VAL A 213 -36.33 -15.84 -21.88
C VAL A 213 -35.72 -14.76 -21.02
N GLU A 214 -36.47 -14.25 -20.03
CA GLU A 214 -35.99 -13.22 -19.12
C GLU A 214 -34.74 -13.76 -18.44
N GLU A 215 -33.60 -13.29 -18.92
CA GLU A 215 -32.32 -13.92 -18.64
C GLU A 215 -32.01 -13.68 -17.18
N LYS A 216 -32.14 -14.75 -16.40
CA LYS A 216 -32.50 -14.68 -14.98
C LYS A 216 -31.43 -13.92 -14.20
N ALA A 217 -31.67 -12.64 -13.93
CA ALA A 217 -30.75 -11.65 -13.38
C ALA A 217 -29.99 -12.08 -12.11
N THR A 218 -28.82 -12.70 -12.25
CA THR A 218 -28.09 -13.41 -11.16
C THR A 218 -27.26 -12.49 -10.27
N ALA A 219 -26.90 -12.99 -9.08
CA ALA A 219 -25.94 -12.34 -8.21
C ALA A 219 -24.59 -12.17 -8.92
N PRO A 220 -23.85 -11.08 -8.65
CA PRO A 220 -22.51 -10.91 -9.18
C PRO A 220 -21.55 -11.93 -8.55
N ALA A 221 -20.52 -12.31 -9.30
CA ALA A 221 -19.38 -13.04 -8.77
C ALA A 221 -18.39 -12.04 -8.16
N VAL A 222 -17.76 -12.40 -7.04
CA VAL A 222 -16.72 -11.60 -6.39
C VAL A 222 -15.47 -12.45 -6.21
N ALA A 223 -14.36 -12.02 -6.80
CA ALA A 223 -13.04 -12.59 -6.53
C ALA A 223 -12.31 -11.70 -5.52
N VAL A 224 -11.65 -12.31 -4.53
CA VAL A 224 -11.06 -11.61 -3.38
C VAL A 224 -9.56 -11.88 -3.29
N ASN A 225 -8.77 -10.81 -3.33
CA ASN A 225 -7.38 -10.81 -2.86
C ASN A 225 -7.31 -10.08 -1.51
N PRO A 226 -7.23 -10.78 -0.36
CA PRO A 226 -7.21 -10.16 0.97
C PRO A 226 -5.81 -9.68 1.40
N TYR A 227 -4.79 -9.89 0.57
CA TYR A 227 -3.41 -9.49 0.82
C TYR A 227 -2.88 -8.65 -0.35
N LYS A 228 -3.71 -7.70 -0.83
CA LYS A 228 -3.27 -6.73 -1.82
C LYS A 228 -2.36 -5.71 -1.13
N TRP A 229 -1.33 -5.24 -1.80
CA TRP A 229 -0.42 -4.23 -1.26
C TRP A 229 -0.57 -2.91 -2.04
N GLU A 230 -0.60 -1.78 -1.33
CA GLU A 230 -0.55 -0.42 -1.93
C GLU A 230 0.88 -0.13 -2.41
N THR A 231 1.86 -0.39 -1.55
CA THR A 231 3.29 -0.41 -1.87
C THR A 231 3.95 -1.62 -1.22
N PRO A 232 5.15 -2.06 -1.65
CA PRO A 232 5.86 -3.18 -1.04
C PRO A 232 6.17 -3.03 0.47
N CYS A 233 6.17 -1.81 1.02
CA CYS A 233 6.46 -1.56 2.43
C CYS A 233 5.22 -1.32 3.30
N GLY A 234 4.06 -1.04 2.70
CA GLY A 234 2.82 -0.81 3.44
C GLY A 234 2.30 -1.98 4.30
N PRO A 235 2.49 -3.26 3.93
CA PRO A 235 1.96 -4.39 4.70
C PRO A 235 2.80 -4.68 5.94
N HIS A 236 2.14 -4.68 7.08
CA HIS A 236 2.64 -5.24 8.32
C HIS A 236 1.86 -6.52 8.67
N PHE A 237 2.55 -7.50 9.26
CA PHE A 237 1.92 -8.73 9.73
C PHE A 237 2.39 -9.09 11.15
N LEU A 238 1.43 -9.49 11.99
CA LEU A 238 1.70 -10.06 13.30
C LEU A 238 1.98 -11.56 13.17
N VAL A 239 3.06 -12.03 13.80
CA VAL A 239 3.41 -13.47 13.84
C VAL A 239 3.81 -13.88 15.25
N ASP A 240 3.21 -14.95 15.77
CA ASP A 240 3.53 -15.58 17.06
C ASP A 240 4.83 -16.40 17.01
N ARG A 241 5.92 -15.77 16.55
CA ARG A 241 7.25 -16.38 16.42
C ARG A 241 8.35 -15.36 16.69
N LYS A 242 9.53 -15.87 17.03
CA LYS A 242 10.75 -15.07 17.08
C LYS A 242 11.26 -14.76 15.67
N PRO A 243 11.97 -13.64 15.44
CA PRO A 243 12.45 -13.25 14.11
C PRO A 243 13.30 -14.32 13.41
N GLU A 244 14.09 -15.11 14.16
CA GLU A 244 14.95 -16.16 13.58
C GLU A 244 14.15 -17.40 13.10
N GLN A 245 12.85 -17.44 13.36
CA GLN A 245 11.92 -18.51 12.98
C GLN A 245 10.91 -18.09 11.90
N VAL A 246 11.01 -16.85 11.44
CA VAL A 246 10.18 -16.29 10.37
C VAL A 246 11.00 -16.29 9.07
N PRO A 247 10.52 -16.92 7.98
CA PRO A 247 11.22 -16.87 6.70
C PRO A 247 11.27 -15.43 6.15
N PRO A 248 12.14 -15.13 5.16
CA PRO A 248 12.21 -13.80 4.54
C PRO A 248 10.83 -13.29 4.07
N PRO A 249 10.64 -11.97 3.96
CA PRO A 249 9.38 -11.40 3.47
C PRO A 249 9.04 -11.95 2.07
N PRO A 250 7.77 -12.26 1.79
CA PRO A 250 7.32 -12.69 0.48
C PRO A 250 7.25 -11.49 -0.49
N GLY A 251 6.99 -11.73 -1.78
CA GLY A 251 6.35 -10.73 -2.63
C GLY A 251 4.83 -10.77 -2.50
N GLU A 252 4.11 -9.76 -3.01
CA GLU A 252 2.64 -9.69 -2.95
C GLU A 252 1.98 -10.99 -3.45
N GLN A 253 2.48 -11.55 -4.56
CA GLN A 253 1.95 -12.78 -5.15
C GLN A 253 2.06 -14.02 -4.24
N ASP A 254 3.05 -14.05 -3.36
CA ASP A 254 3.33 -15.17 -2.45
C ASP A 254 2.80 -14.92 -1.02
N ALA A 255 2.35 -13.69 -0.73
CA ALA A 255 1.91 -13.26 0.59
C ALA A 255 0.85 -14.19 1.19
N ARG A 256 -0.13 -14.64 0.40
CA ARG A 256 -1.15 -15.61 0.86
C ARG A 256 -0.54 -16.92 1.38
N GLY A 257 0.48 -17.45 0.70
CA GLY A 257 1.14 -18.69 1.09
C GLY A 257 1.95 -18.51 2.37
N TRP A 258 2.69 -17.41 2.47
CA TRP A 258 3.48 -17.02 3.63
C TRP A 258 2.59 -16.82 4.87
N VAL A 259 1.52 -16.03 4.76
CA VAL A 259 0.56 -15.76 5.83
C VAL A 259 -0.10 -17.05 6.32
N GLY A 260 -0.58 -17.89 5.40
CA GLY A 260 -1.21 -19.17 5.73
C GLY A 260 -0.26 -20.18 6.39
N ALA A 261 1.03 -20.21 5.99
CA ALA A 261 2.03 -21.12 6.57
C ALA A 261 2.51 -20.68 7.97
N LEU A 262 2.44 -19.39 8.27
CA LEU A 262 2.83 -18.84 9.57
C LEU A 262 1.66 -18.73 10.55
N GLY A 263 0.42 -18.64 10.06
CA GLY A 263 -0.73 -18.22 10.86
C GLY A 263 -0.72 -16.72 11.14
N ALA A 264 -0.12 -15.93 10.24
CA ALA A 264 0.05 -14.50 10.42
C ALA A 264 -1.28 -13.73 10.32
N VAL A 265 -1.34 -12.54 10.91
CA VAL A 265 -2.52 -11.66 10.91
C VAL A 265 -2.12 -10.29 10.38
N SER A 266 -2.91 -9.69 9.49
CA SER A 266 -2.63 -8.34 8.97
C SER A 266 -2.68 -7.31 10.10
N ALA A 267 -1.71 -6.41 10.12
CA ALA A 267 -1.36 -5.61 11.28
C ALA A 267 -1.49 -4.10 10.98
N GLY A 268 -2.19 -3.36 11.83
CA GLY A 268 -2.43 -1.92 11.65
C GLY A 268 -3.46 -1.60 10.55
N GLN A 269 -3.15 -1.98 9.32
CA GLN A 269 -4.00 -1.79 8.14
C GLN A 269 -3.93 -3.01 7.22
N GLN A 270 -5.07 -3.44 6.69
CA GLN A 270 -5.17 -4.49 5.68
C GLN A 270 -5.79 -3.94 4.40
N MET A 271 -5.14 -4.13 3.25
CA MET A 271 -5.69 -3.77 1.94
C MET A 271 -6.20 -5.00 1.20
N LEU A 272 -7.43 -4.91 0.68
CA LEU A 272 -8.07 -5.93 -0.15
C LEU A 272 -8.26 -5.40 -1.57
N ALA A 273 -8.23 -6.31 -2.55
CA ALA A 273 -8.78 -6.07 -3.89
C ALA A 273 -9.98 -7.00 -4.11
N LEU A 274 -11.10 -6.41 -4.55
CA LEU A 274 -12.37 -7.07 -4.80
C LEU A 274 -12.72 -6.89 -6.29
N THR A 275 -12.61 -7.94 -7.09
CA THR A 275 -13.07 -7.92 -8.49
C THR A 275 -14.50 -8.41 -8.55
N VAL A 276 -15.43 -7.55 -8.97
CA VAL A 276 -16.86 -7.83 -9.04
C VAL A 276 -17.29 -7.90 -10.50
N GLN A 277 -17.95 -9.00 -10.90
CA GLN A 277 -18.34 -9.24 -12.30
C GLN A 277 -19.78 -9.75 -12.38
N GLY A 278 -20.53 -9.28 -13.38
CA GLY A 278 -21.86 -9.83 -13.68
C GLY A 278 -21.76 -11.27 -14.20
N THR A 279 -22.67 -12.16 -13.78
CA THR A 279 -22.63 -13.59 -14.14
C THR A 279 -23.50 -13.96 -15.34
N GLY A 280 -23.99 -12.96 -16.07
CA GLY A 280 -24.78 -13.11 -17.30
C GLY A 280 -25.06 -11.76 -17.95
N LYS A 281 -25.91 -11.75 -18.99
CA LYS A 281 -26.11 -10.56 -19.84
C LYS A 281 -26.87 -9.39 -19.20
N ALA A 282 -27.58 -9.62 -18.10
CA ALA A 282 -28.27 -8.56 -17.37
C ALA A 282 -27.25 -7.72 -16.60
N THR A 283 -27.31 -6.39 -16.73
CA THR A 283 -26.52 -5.47 -15.90
C THR A 283 -26.89 -5.67 -14.43
N VAL A 284 -25.88 -5.74 -13.57
CA VAL A 284 -26.06 -5.75 -12.12
C VAL A 284 -25.69 -4.36 -11.60
N VAL A 285 -26.57 -3.76 -10.81
CA VAL A 285 -26.27 -2.58 -10.00
C VAL A 285 -25.73 -3.08 -8.67
N LEU A 286 -24.59 -2.52 -8.26
CA LEU A 286 -24.05 -2.70 -6.92
C LEU A 286 -24.55 -1.50 -6.11
N ASP A 287 -25.39 -1.77 -5.11
CA ASP A 287 -26.20 -0.75 -4.45
C ASP A 287 -25.47 -0.12 -3.25
N ASP A 288 -24.79 -0.93 -2.43
CA ASP A 288 -24.05 -0.50 -1.23
C ASP A 288 -23.07 -1.60 -0.77
N LEU A 289 -22.04 -1.24 0.01
CA LEU A 289 -21.06 -2.18 0.58
C LEU A 289 -20.94 -2.01 2.10
N HIS A 290 -21.36 -3.03 2.83
CA HIS A 290 -21.40 -3.04 4.29
C HIS A 290 -20.26 -3.85 4.90
N VAL A 291 -19.77 -3.41 6.04
CA VAL A 291 -18.86 -4.18 6.91
C VAL A 291 -19.62 -4.84 8.06
N ARG A 292 -19.20 -6.06 8.41
CA ARG A 292 -19.76 -6.86 9.50
C ARG A 292 -18.65 -7.39 10.40
N VAL A 293 -18.60 -6.91 11.63
CA VAL A 293 -17.71 -7.45 12.68
C VAL A 293 -18.33 -8.71 13.26
N VAL A 294 -17.55 -9.80 13.29
CA VAL A 294 -17.89 -11.08 13.92
C VAL A 294 -17.43 -11.10 15.37
N GLU A 295 -16.20 -10.68 15.60
CA GLU A 295 -15.55 -10.65 16.91
C GLU A 295 -14.61 -9.46 17.01
N LYS A 296 -14.52 -8.86 18.19
CA LYS A 296 -13.58 -7.79 18.54
C LYS A 296 -12.98 -8.10 19.91
N SER A 297 -11.66 -8.15 19.99
CA SER A 297 -10.88 -8.48 21.19
C SER A 297 -9.74 -7.48 21.38
N ALA A 298 -8.99 -7.59 22.50
CA ALA A 298 -7.71 -6.89 22.62
C ALA A 298 -6.77 -7.27 21.46
N PRO A 299 -5.84 -6.38 21.03
CA PRO A 299 -4.83 -6.71 20.04
C PRO A 299 -4.03 -7.95 20.47
N LEU A 300 -3.55 -8.71 19.49
CA LEU A 300 -2.62 -9.81 19.77
C LEU A 300 -1.35 -9.27 20.43
N ASP A 301 -0.64 -10.08 21.22
CA ASP A 301 0.60 -9.73 21.90
C ASP A 301 1.86 -10.17 21.13
N TRP A 302 1.71 -10.33 19.82
CA TRP A 302 2.71 -10.88 18.90
C TRP A 302 3.65 -9.81 18.32
N ASN A 303 4.79 -10.25 17.78
CA ASN A 303 5.75 -9.39 17.09
C ASN A 303 5.18 -8.91 15.75
N ASP A 304 5.48 -7.67 15.38
CA ASP A 304 5.18 -7.07 14.08
C ASP A 304 6.34 -7.26 13.10
N PHE A 305 6.02 -7.60 11.86
CA PHE A 305 6.97 -7.76 10.77
C PHE A 305 6.53 -6.88 9.59
N SER A 306 7.37 -5.91 9.21
CA SER A 306 7.14 -5.04 8.06
C SER A 306 7.69 -5.70 6.78
N MET A 307 6.88 -5.78 5.73
CA MET A 307 7.22 -6.55 4.53
C MET A 307 8.19 -5.85 3.56
N GLY A 308 8.52 -4.57 3.80
CA GLY A 308 9.48 -3.85 2.98
C GLY A 308 10.04 -2.62 3.69
N VAL A 309 11.23 -2.18 3.28
CA VAL A 309 11.91 -0.99 3.81
C VAL A 309 12.18 0.04 2.71
N GLY A 310 12.33 1.30 3.10
CA GLY A 310 12.86 2.35 2.22
C GLY A 310 11.93 2.77 1.07
N CYS A 311 10.63 2.47 1.15
CA CYS A 311 9.64 3.08 0.25
C CYS A 311 9.63 4.61 0.47
N GLY A 312 9.61 5.36 -0.62
CA GLY A 312 9.40 6.81 -0.58
C GLY A 312 7.94 7.16 -0.24
N GLY A 313 7.62 8.45 -0.31
CA GLY A 313 6.24 8.91 -0.13
C GLY A 313 5.27 8.23 -1.11
N GLY A 314 4.16 7.72 -0.59
CA GLY A 314 3.08 7.14 -1.38
C GLY A 314 2.30 8.21 -2.16
N VAL A 315 1.54 7.74 -3.15
CA VAL A 315 0.37 8.45 -3.68
C VAL A 315 -0.87 7.83 -3.05
N ASP A 316 -1.88 8.64 -2.72
CA ASP A 316 -3.14 8.10 -2.20
C ASP A 316 -3.80 7.21 -3.25
N THR A 317 -4.02 5.93 -2.94
CA THR A 317 -4.77 5.03 -3.81
C THR A 317 -6.27 5.30 -3.73
N THR A 318 -6.89 5.48 -4.89
CA THR A 318 -8.36 5.46 -5.07
C THR A 318 -8.93 4.16 -4.50
N ALA A 319 -9.61 4.24 -3.36
CA ALA A 319 -10.06 3.09 -2.61
C ALA A 319 -11.23 3.47 -1.68
N PHE A 320 -11.86 2.46 -1.10
CA PHE A 320 -12.65 2.63 0.12
C PHE A 320 -11.78 2.45 1.37
N GLU A 321 -12.24 2.92 2.51
CA GLU A 321 -11.65 2.73 3.83
C GLU A 321 -12.71 2.25 4.85
N VAL A 322 -12.27 1.59 5.92
CA VAL A 322 -13.09 1.23 7.07
C VAL A 322 -12.27 1.21 8.37
N ASP A 323 -12.65 2.05 9.32
CA ASP A 323 -12.14 2.02 10.69
C ASP A 323 -12.84 0.91 11.49
N LEU A 324 -12.14 -0.22 11.69
CA LEU A 324 -12.62 -1.38 12.42
C LEU A 324 -12.62 -1.16 13.94
N ASP A 325 -11.95 -0.15 14.48
CA ASP A 325 -11.93 0.16 15.92
C ASP A 325 -13.20 0.86 16.40
N THR A 326 -13.90 1.56 15.51
CA THR A 326 -15.20 2.18 15.82
C THR A 326 -16.25 1.18 16.34
N GLY A 327 -17.24 1.70 17.08
CA GLY A 327 -18.36 0.90 17.59
C GLY A 327 -19.38 0.46 16.53
N ARG A 328 -19.37 1.13 15.37
CA ARG A 328 -20.16 0.79 14.18
C ARG A 328 -19.32 1.11 12.93
N PRO A 329 -18.41 0.22 12.53
CA PRO A 329 -17.64 0.40 11.30
C PRO A 329 -18.57 0.59 10.11
N ALA A 330 -18.18 1.50 9.22
CA ALA A 330 -18.85 1.80 7.96
C ALA A 330 -17.78 1.88 6.87
N VAL A 331 -18.14 1.52 5.64
CA VAL A 331 -17.27 1.67 4.48
C VAL A 331 -17.45 3.08 3.94
N THR A 332 -16.37 3.82 3.74
CA THR A 332 -16.40 5.19 3.19
C THR A 332 -15.41 5.35 2.05
N PRO A 333 -15.67 6.20 1.04
CA PRO A 333 -14.70 6.47 -0.03
C PRO A 333 -13.49 7.27 0.50
N ARG A 334 -12.28 6.84 0.10
CA ARG A 334 -10.99 7.53 0.32
C ARG A 334 -10.50 8.15 -0.99
N ALA A 335 -9.77 9.26 -0.89
CA ALA A 335 -9.22 10.00 -2.03
C ALA A 335 -10.31 10.43 -3.05
N ASP A 336 -10.15 10.08 -4.33
CA ASP A 336 -11.10 10.38 -5.41
C ASP A 336 -12.09 9.24 -5.70
N GLN A 337 -12.17 8.24 -4.82
CA GLN A 337 -13.13 7.15 -4.93
C GLN A 337 -14.56 7.71 -4.93
N ARG A 338 -15.35 7.34 -5.94
CA ARG A 338 -16.78 7.65 -5.95
C ARG A 338 -17.50 6.71 -4.98
N ASP A 339 -18.52 7.23 -4.31
CA ASP A 339 -19.41 6.40 -3.51
C ASP A 339 -20.31 5.50 -4.38
N PHE A 340 -20.96 4.51 -3.77
CA PHE A 340 -21.97 3.67 -4.40
C PHE A 340 -23.17 4.50 -4.89
N PRO A 341 -23.88 4.07 -5.96
CA PRO A 341 -23.82 2.76 -6.61
C PRO A 341 -22.80 2.63 -7.77
N TYR A 342 -22.57 1.37 -8.15
CA TYR A 342 -21.78 0.96 -9.32
C TYR A 342 -22.60 0.06 -10.25
N LYS A 343 -22.07 -0.23 -11.44
CA LYS A 343 -22.66 -1.15 -12.41
C LYS A 343 -21.61 -2.11 -12.91
N VAL A 344 -21.97 -3.39 -13.03
CA VAL A 344 -21.13 -4.43 -13.62
C VAL A 344 -21.91 -5.26 -14.62
N SER A 345 -21.19 -5.90 -15.53
CA SER A 345 -21.73 -6.92 -16.44
C SER A 345 -20.72 -8.07 -16.61
N GLU A 346 -21.06 -9.07 -17.43
CA GLU A 346 -20.13 -10.13 -17.81
C GLU A 346 -18.89 -9.58 -18.55
N SER A 347 -19.06 -8.54 -19.37
CA SER A 347 -17.98 -7.90 -20.15
C SER A 347 -17.37 -6.66 -19.51
N ASP A 348 -17.88 -6.24 -18.35
CA ASP A 348 -17.52 -4.99 -17.68
C ASP A 348 -17.40 -5.24 -16.16
N PRO A 349 -16.27 -5.82 -15.71
CA PRO A 349 -15.99 -6.06 -14.30
C PRO A 349 -15.40 -4.79 -13.64
N GLU A 350 -15.78 -4.55 -12.39
CA GLU A 350 -15.22 -3.48 -11.56
C GLU A 350 -14.20 -4.04 -10.55
N VAL A 351 -13.17 -3.26 -10.22
CA VAL A 351 -12.18 -3.61 -9.19
C VAL A 351 -12.19 -2.55 -8.11
N PHE A 352 -12.55 -2.94 -6.90
CA PHE A 352 -12.53 -2.08 -5.73
C PHE A 352 -11.35 -2.42 -4.82
N TYR A 353 -10.66 -1.38 -4.35
CA TYR A 353 -9.71 -1.51 -3.26
C TYR A 353 -10.39 -1.08 -1.95
N LEU A 354 -10.08 -1.78 -0.86
CA LEU A 354 -10.56 -1.43 0.49
C LEU A 354 -9.39 -1.50 1.46
N PHE A 355 -9.14 -0.40 2.18
CA PHE A 355 -8.30 -0.38 3.37
C PHE A 355 -9.16 -0.64 4.60
N ALA A 356 -8.70 -1.53 5.47
CA ALA A 356 -9.36 -1.84 6.74
C ALA A 356 -8.38 -1.65 7.88
N ASP A 357 -8.66 -0.67 8.73
CA ASP A 357 -7.75 -0.17 9.75
C ASP A 357 -8.15 -0.70 11.13
N ALA A 358 -7.18 -1.22 11.88
CA ALA A 358 -7.33 -1.63 13.27
C ALA A 358 -6.03 -1.30 14.03
N ARG A 359 -6.11 -0.40 15.01
CA ARG A 359 -5.02 0.01 15.92
C ARG A 359 -5.20 -0.52 17.34
N ALA A 360 -6.44 -0.51 17.84
CA ALA A 360 -6.78 -0.75 19.24
C ALA A 360 -7.38 -2.14 19.51
N HIS A 361 -7.74 -2.91 18.48
CA HIS A 361 -8.35 -4.24 18.64
C HIS A 361 -7.81 -5.29 17.67
N ASN A 362 -7.93 -6.57 18.02
CA ASN A 362 -7.95 -7.67 17.05
C ASN A 362 -9.41 -7.91 16.63
N VAL A 363 -9.68 -7.83 15.32
CA VAL A 363 -11.02 -7.85 14.75
C VAL A 363 -11.13 -8.94 13.70
N SER A 364 -12.16 -9.80 13.84
CA SER A 364 -12.58 -10.75 12.81
C SER A 364 -13.83 -10.20 12.13
N TRP A 365 -13.81 -10.07 10.80
CA TRP A 365 -14.83 -9.32 10.06
C TRP A 365 -15.04 -9.83 8.63
N TYR A 366 -16.13 -9.42 7.99
CA TYR A 366 -16.42 -9.72 6.58
C TYR A 366 -17.22 -8.57 5.95
N LEU A 367 -17.43 -8.64 4.64
CA LEU A 367 -18.19 -7.66 3.88
C LEU A 367 -19.51 -8.24 3.34
N GLU A 368 -20.50 -7.38 3.16
CA GLU A 368 -21.80 -7.66 2.57
C GLU A 368 -22.06 -6.66 1.46
N LEU A 369 -22.06 -7.12 0.20
CA LEU A 369 -22.32 -6.30 -0.98
C LEU A 369 -23.78 -6.44 -1.39
N ASP A 370 -24.56 -5.36 -1.26
CA ASP A 370 -25.93 -5.31 -1.72
C ASP A 370 -25.96 -5.07 -3.24
N TRP A 371 -26.86 -5.78 -3.93
CA TRP A 371 -26.97 -5.72 -5.39
C TRP A 371 -28.42 -5.87 -5.86
N SER A 372 -28.69 -5.33 -7.04
CA SER A 372 -29.95 -5.47 -7.75
C SER A 372 -29.74 -5.66 -9.25
N SER A 373 -30.65 -6.40 -9.90
CA SER A 373 -30.66 -6.62 -11.34
C SER A 373 -32.06 -7.05 -11.77
N GLY A 374 -32.70 -6.24 -12.62
CA GLY A 374 -34.14 -6.34 -12.88
C GLY A 374 -34.96 -6.30 -11.59
N ASP A 375 -35.94 -7.19 -11.47
CA ASP A 375 -36.77 -7.32 -10.25
C ASP A 375 -36.08 -8.11 -9.11
N ARG A 376 -34.84 -8.56 -9.30
CA ARG A 376 -34.08 -9.31 -8.29
C ARG A 376 -33.13 -8.40 -7.52
N LYS A 377 -33.00 -8.67 -6.23
CA LYS A 377 -32.03 -8.05 -5.33
C LYS A 377 -31.56 -9.04 -4.26
N GLY A 378 -30.42 -8.77 -3.65
CA GLY A 378 -29.90 -9.54 -2.55
C GLY A 378 -28.56 -9.01 -2.07
N THR A 379 -27.90 -9.81 -1.24
CA THR A 379 -26.61 -9.49 -0.63
C THR A 379 -25.62 -10.61 -0.94
N VAL A 380 -24.40 -10.27 -1.37
CA VAL A 380 -23.29 -11.22 -1.50
C VAL A 380 -22.38 -11.05 -0.29
N ARG A 381 -22.17 -12.13 0.45
CA ARG A 381 -21.15 -12.21 1.50
C ARG A 381 -19.77 -12.33 0.85
N ILE A 382 -18.84 -11.47 1.25
CA ILE A 382 -17.46 -11.39 0.76
C ILE A 382 -16.54 -11.64 1.96
N ASP A 383 -15.80 -12.75 1.91
CA ASP A 383 -14.85 -13.18 2.94
C ASP A 383 -13.69 -13.99 2.30
N ASP A 384 -12.70 -14.44 3.09
CA ASP A 384 -11.62 -15.27 2.55
C ASP A 384 -12.03 -16.75 2.53
N LYS A 385 -12.71 -17.15 1.44
CA LYS A 385 -13.07 -18.54 1.15
C LYS A 385 -13.88 -19.22 2.27
N GLY A 386 -14.82 -18.48 2.85
CA GLY A 386 -15.67 -18.93 3.97
C GLY A 386 -15.11 -18.62 5.35
N GLN A 387 -13.94 -17.97 5.46
CA GLN A 387 -13.38 -17.46 6.71
C GLN A 387 -13.46 -15.93 6.76
N PRO A 388 -13.90 -15.32 7.88
CA PRO A 388 -13.78 -13.88 8.09
C PRO A 388 -12.33 -13.41 7.89
N PHE A 389 -12.15 -12.22 7.34
CA PHE A 389 -10.87 -11.50 7.39
C PHE A 389 -10.49 -11.23 8.85
N ARG A 390 -9.20 -11.04 9.10
CA ARG A 390 -8.68 -10.77 10.43
C ARG A 390 -7.59 -9.71 10.38
N THR A 391 -7.81 -8.63 11.11
CA THR A 391 -6.92 -7.47 11.19
C THR A 391 -6.70 -7.13 12.66
N SER A 392 -5.48 -6.83 13.07
CA SER A 392 -5.15 -6.53 14.46
C SER A 392 -4.35 -5.25 14.61
N GLY A 393 -4.68 -4.50 15.67
CA GLY A 393 -3.83 -3.48 16.24
C GLY A 393 -2.39 -3.94 16.38
N ASN A 394 -1.46 -3.10 15.93
CA ASN A 394 -0.03 -3.35 16.00
C ASN A 394 0.76 -2.35 16.85
N VAL A 395 0.08 -1.38 17.48
CA VAL A 395 0.70 -0.40 18.38
C VAL A 395 1.45 -1.06 19.54
N GLY A 396 2.59 -0.47 19.94
CA GLY A 396 3.26 -0.72 21.23
C GLY A 396 3.98 -2.06 21.38
N ARG A 397 4.38 -2.69 20.26
CA ARG A 397 5.04 -4.00 20.23
C ARG A 397 6.38 -3.97 19.49
N PRO A 398 7.23 -4.98 19.72
CA PRO A 398 8.38 -5.27 18.86
C PRO A 398 8.06 -5.26 17.37
N ALA A 399 8.68 -4.33 16.64
CA ALA A 399 8.66 -4.26 15.19
C ALA A 399 10.00 -4.75 14.60
N TYR A 400 9.90 -5.61 13.58
CA TYR A 400 11.01 -6.19 12.86
C TYR A 400 10.92 -5.84 11.38
N ASP A 401 12.07 -5.58 10.77
CA ASP A 401 12.20 -5.28 9.35
C ASP A 401 13.21 -6.21 8.67
N TYR A 402 13.26 -6.17 7.35
CA TYR A 402 14.21 -6.96 6.56
C TYR A 402 14.96 -6.01 5.60
N PRO A 403 16.06 -5.39 6.05
CA PRO A 403 16.80 -4.41 5.26
C PRO A 403 17.32 -4.95 3.91
N LEU A 404 17.51 -4.07 2.93
CA LEU A 404 18.04 -4.46 1.62
C LEU A 404 19.45 -5.08 1.77
N GLY A 405 19.57 -6.36 1.38
CA GLY A 405 20.80 -7.14 1.51
C GLY A 405 20.95 -7.90 2.83
N ALA A 406 19.97 -7.83 3.73
CA ALA A 406 19.95 -8.64 4.95
C ALA A 406 19.72 -10.14 4.63
N SER A 407 20.16 -10.99 5.56
CA SER A 407 19.93 -12.45 5.56
C SER A 407 18.94 -12.90 6.63
N GLU A 408 18.50 -12.00 7.49
CA GLU A 408 17.66 -12.25 8.66
C GLU A 408 16.82 -11.01 9.02
N TRP A 409 15.78 -11.21 9.81
CA TRP A 409 14.92 -10.14 10.32
C TRP A 409 15.65 -9.32 11.39
N GLY A 410 15.86 -8.04 11.12
CA GLY A 410 16.43 -7.06 12.05
C GLY A 410 15.36 -6.49 12.98
N ARG A 411 15.75 -5.98 14.14
CA ARG A 411 14.88 -5.08 14.90
C ARG A 411 14.84 -3.75 14.16
N ASN A 412 13.65 -3.23 13.86
CA ASN A 412 13.51 -1.96 13.15
C ASN A 412 14.22 -0.85 13.95
N GLU A 413 15.25 -0.24 13.37
CA GLU A 413 16.08 0.77 14.05
C GLU A 413 15.41 2.16 14.12
N TYR A 414 14.45 2.41 13.23
CA TYR A 414 13.76 3.70 13.11
C TYR A 414 12.47 3.74 13.94
N GLU A 415 11.69 2.66 13.88
CA GLU A 415 10.45 2.47 14.63
C GLU A 415 10.52 1.13 15.37
N PRO A 416 11.35 1.01 16.42
CA PRO A 416 11.55 -0.25 17.14
C PRO A 416 10.28 -0.74 17.82
N ASP A 417 9.38 0.16 18.20
CA ASP A 417 8.03 -0.15 18.66
C ASP A 417 7.05 0.74 17.89
N ILE A 418 5.98 0.14 17.35
CA ILE A 418 5.00 0.86 16.51
C ILE A 418 4.32 1.98 17.31
N PRO A 419 4.33 3.25 16.84
CA PRO A 419 3.69 4.37 17.52
C PRO A 419 2.15 4.26 17.51
N GLY A 420 1.51 4.88 18.51
CA GLY A 420 0.04 4.87 18.70
C GLY A 420 -0.72 5.88 17.85
#